data_AF-A0A6G9STQ9-F1
#
_entry.id   AF-A0A6G9STQ9-F1
#
_cell.length_a   1.000
_cell.length_b   1.000
_cell.length_c   1.000
_cell.angle_alpha   90.00
_cell.angle_beta   90.00
_cell.angle_gamma   90.00
#
_symmetry.space_group_name_H-M   'P 1'
#
loop_
_entity.id
_entity.type
_entity.pdbx_description
1 polymer ?
#
loop_
_entity_poly.entity_id
_entity_poly.type
_entity_poly.pdbx_seq_one_letter_code
_entity_poly.pdbx_strand_id
1 'polypeptide(L)'
;MQRLACSSLIISSLIAIAGHSAMAQSPIIHAQMGVNYAAKVNVFDSNYVIKIAQSPSVIDEKTAVDLVAKLPQVKRKAREIEQLSKGKIRVATMIDSSPTPEAPYYTVRVVENHVDHVDIIYLFRVLNPSGGIQVYDILKDEYISLETWKPN
;
A
#
# COMPACT_ATOMS: atom_id res chain seq x y z
N MET A 1 -29.52 49.95 31.46
CA MET A 1 -29.14 50.87 30.37
C MET A 1 -27.70 51.28 30.57
N GLN A 2 -26.81 50.91 29.63
CA GLN A 2 -25.67 51.74 29.21
C GLN A 2 -25.03 51.05 27.99
N ARG A 3 -25.09 51.74 26.86
CA ARG A 3 -24.37 51.46 25.61
C ARG A 3 -23.03 52.18 25.66
N LEU A 4 -22.01 51.61 25.01
CA LEU A 4 -20.82 52.23 24.37
C LEU A 4 -20.01 51.04 23.78
N ALA A 5 -20.11 50.68 22.49
CA ALA A 5 -19.59 51.31 21.27
C ALA A 5 -18.06 51.16 21.06
N CYS A 6 -17.71 50.44 19.98
CA CYS A 6 -16.47 50.46 19.19
C CYS A 6 -15.19 49.93 19.90
N SER A 7 -14.29 49.16 19.30
CA SER A 7 -13.88 49.03 17.90
C SER A 7 -13.06 47.74 17.70
N SER A 8 -13.21 47.09 16.55
CA SER A 8 -12.35 46.00 16.09
C SER A 8 -10.92 46.50 15.84
N LEU A 9 -9.93 45.85 16.43
CA LEU A 9 -8.53 45.92 16.00
C LEU A 9 -8.04 44.50 15.76
N ILE A 10 -7.94 44.15 14.49
CA ILE A 10 -7.21 43.00 13.99
C ILE A 10 -5.72 43.30 14.20
N ILE A 11 -5.04 42.45 14.96
CA ILE A 11 -3.57 42.40 14.96
C ILE A 11 -3.18 40.96 14.62
N SER A 12 -3.05 40.71 13.33
CA SER A 12 -2.41 39.52 12.77
C SER A 12 -0.90 39.65 12.99
N SER A 13 -0.35 38.90 13.93
CA SER A 13 1.10 38.73 14.02
C SER A 13 1.49 37.47 13.24
N LEU A 14 1.90 37.66 11.99
CA LEU A 14 2.59 36.63 11.21
C LEU A 14 4.05 36.59 11.67
N ILE A 15 4.44 35.54 12.40
CA ILE A 15 5.85 35.22 12.63
C ILE A 15 6.26 34.23 11.54
N ALA A 16 6.94 34.74 10.51
CA ALA A 16 7.67 33.93 9.55
C ALA A 16 8.99 33.47 10.20
N ILE A 17 9.09 32.19 10.56
CA ILE A 17 10.38 31.59 10.89
C ILE A 17 10.96 31.02 9.59
N ALA A 18 11.85 31.80 8.97
CA ALA A 18 12.73 31.31 7.93
C ALA A 18 13.86 30.49 8.60
N GLY A 19 13.64 29.19 8.79
CA GLY A 19 14.70 28.25 9.12
C GLY A 19 15.40 27.79 7.84
N HIS A 20 16.50 28.43 7.48
CA HIS A 20 17.39 27.94 6.43
C HIS A 20 18.31 26.87 7.01
N SER A 21 17.87 25.62 6.97
CA SER A 21 18.75 24.49 7.24
C SER A 21 19.67 24.32 6.04
N ALA A 22 20.93 24.76 6.19
CA ALA A 22 22.01 24.48 5.27
C ALA A 22 22.16 22.96 5.11
N MET A 23 21.64 22.42 4.01
CA MET A 23 21.94 21.06 3.58
C MET A 23 23.37 21.08 3.04
N ALA A 24 24.30 20.52 3.81
CA ALA A 24 25.63 20.22 3.34
C ALA A 24 25.54 19.45 2.02
N GLN A 25 26.20 19.96 0.98
CA GLN A 25 26.39 19.24 -0.27
C GLN A 25 27.24 18.01 0.02
N SER A 26 26.58 16.85 0.10
CA SER A 26 27.26 15.57 -0.01
C SER A 26 27.94 15.53 -1.38
N PRO A 27 29.26 15.23 -1.45
CA PRO A 27 29.93 15.13 -2.73
C PRO A 27 29.30 14.00 -3.55
N ILE A 28 28.84 14.37 -4.75
CA ILE A 28 28.41 13.45 -5.79
C ILE A 28 29.64 12.62 -6.18
N ILE A 29 29.76 11.42 -5.61
CA ILE A 29 30.65 10.41 -6.18
C ILE A 29 29.92 9.79 -7.35
N HIS A 30 30.20 10.31 -8.55
CA HIS A 30 30.00 9.60 -9.80
C HIS A 30 30.96 8.40 -9.81
N ALA A 31 30.54 7.28 -9.22
CA ALA A 31 31.15 6.00 -9.49
C ALA A 31 30.67 5.54 -10.87
N GLN A 32 31.39 5.94 -11.91
CA GLN A 32 31.39 5.22 -13.19
C GLN A 32 31.91 3.81 -12.91
N MET A 33 31.01 2.86 -12.62
CA MET A 33 31.35 1.45 -12.71
C MET A 33 31.34 1.05 -14.19
N GLY A 34 32.47 1.34 -14.85
CA GLY A 34 32.85 0.66 -16.08
C GLY A 34 33.11 -0.80 -15.74
N VAL A 35 32.24 -1.70 -16.21
CA VAL A 35 32.43 -3.13 -16.06
C VAL A 35 33.52 -3.56 -17.04
N ASN A 36 34.73 -3.77 -16.53
CA ASN A 36 35.81 -4.43 -17.24
C ASN A 36 35.46 -5.90 -17.44
N TYR A 37 35.06 -6.29 -18.64
CA TYR A 37 34.97 -7.69 -19.03
C TYR A 37 36.39 -8.19 -19.35
N ALA A 38 37.02 -8.88 -18.40
CA ALA A 38 38.19 -9.69 -18.69
C ALA A 38 38.17 -11.02 -17.91
N ALA A 39 37.91 -12.08 -18.68
CA ALA A 39 38.31 -13.48 -18.49
C ALA A 39 37.83 -14.24 -17.24
N LYS A 40 36.97 -15.24 -17.44
CA LYS A 40 37.45 -16.59 -17.78
C LYS A 40 36.32 -17.44 -18.36
N VAL A 41 36.52 -17.89 -19.59
CA VAL A 41 35.74 -18.94 -20.24
C VAL A 41 36.10 -20.26 -19.58
N ASN A 42 35.14 -20.90 -18.90
CA ASN A 42 35.13 -22.35 -18.74
C ASN A 42 33.90 -22.86 -19.49
N VAL A 43 34.18 -23.45 -20.66
CA VAL A 43 33.22 -24.25 -21.42
C VAL A 43 33.20 -25.66 -20.83
N PHE A 44 32.01 -26.25 -20.86
CA PHE A 44 31.65 -27.66 -20.64
C PHE A 44 31.29 -28.06 -19.20
N ASP A 45 29.98 -28.05 -18.89
CA ASP A 45 29.24 -29.31 -19.01
C ASP A 45 27.75 -29.05 -19.32
N SER A 46 27.26 -29.73 -20.36
CA SER A 46 25.92 -29.62 -20.90
C SER A 46 24.95 -30.39 -20.01
N ASN A 47 23.98 -29.71 -19.37
CA ASN A 47 22.66 -30.20 -18.91
C ASN A 47 22.12 -29.54 -17.62
N TYR A 48 22.61 -28.38 -17.19
CA TYR A 48 21.85 -27.59 -16.20
C TYR A 48 20.83 -26.73 -16.95
N VAL A 49 19.57 -27.19 -16.97
CA VAL A 49 18.41 -26.38 -17.36
C VAL A 49 18.40 -25.16 -16.43
N ILE A 50 19.02 -24.07 -16.89
CA ILE A 50 18.84 -22.76 -16.29
C ILE A 50 17.34 -22.49 -16.43
N LYS A 51 16.58 -22.68 -15.34
CA LYS A 51 15.28 -22.05 -15.19
C LYS A 51 15.56 -20.55 -15.24
N ILE A 52 15.50 -20.01 -16.45
CA ILE A 52 15.48 -18.58 -16.70
C ILE A 52 14.31 -18.09 -15.86
N ALA A 53 14.63 -17.38 -14.78
CA ALA A 53 13.64 -16.73 -13.94
C ALA A 53 12.77 -15.89 -14.88
N GLN A 54 11.53 -16.34 -15.07
CA GLN A 54 10.53 -15.55 -15.76
C GLN A 54 10.50 -14.21 -15.03
N SER A 55 10.70 -13.11 -15.76
CA SER A 55 10.43 -11.77 -15.24
C SER A 55 9.13 -11.85 -14.46
N PRO A 56 9.09 -11.48 -13.17
CA PRO A 56 7.91 -11.67 -12.38
C PRO A 56 6.77 -10.96 -13.11
N SER A 57 5.80 -11.76 -13.56
CA SER A 57 4.69 -11.26 -14.36
C SER A 57 4.02 -10.17 -13.52
N VAL A 58 3.90 -8.98 -14.12
CA VAL A 58 3.28 -7.84 -13.46
C VAL A 58 1.85 -8.25 -13.12
N ILE A 59 1.48 -8.11 -11.86
CA ILE A 59 0.14 -8.43 -11.39
C ILE A 59 -0.80 -7.35 -11.92
N ASP A 60 -1.89 -7.76 -12.54
CA ASP A 60 -2.97 -6.86 -12.93
C ASP A 60 -3.95 -6.59 -11.78
N GLU A 61 -4.78 -5.55 -11.92
CA GLU A 61 -5.78 -5.15 -10.92
C GLU A 61 -6.73 -6.30 -10.55
N LYS A 62 -7.16 -7.08 -11.55
CA LYS A 62 -8.07 -8.20 -11.34
C LYS A 62 -7.42 -9.27 -10.46
N THR A 63 -6.17 -9.59 -10.71
CA THR A 63 -5.40 -10.55 -9.93
C THR A 63 -5.21 -10.04 -8.51
N ALA A 64 -4.93 -8.75 -8.31
CA ALA A 64 -4.83 -8.16 -6.97
C ALA A 64 -6.14 -8.29 -6.17
N VAL A 65 -7.28 -7.98 -6.78
CA VAL A 65 -8.61 -8.17 -6.16
C VAL A 65 -8.87 -9.64 -5.85
N ASP A 66 -8.60 -10.54 -6.81
CA ASP A 66 -8.83 -11.97 -6.66
C ASP A 66 -8.00 -12.58 -5.53
N LEU A 67 -6.74 -12.14 -5.37
CA LEU A 67 -5.85 -12.59 -4.30
C LEU A 67 -6.44 -12.26 -2.92
N VAL A 68 -6.92 -11.03 -2.74
CA VAL A 68 -7.53 -10.59 -1.47
C VAL A 68 -8.89 -11.25 -1.23
N ALA A 69 -9.76 -11.29 -2.25
CA ALA A 69 -11.09 -11.89 -2.14
C ALA A 69 -11.03 -13.41 -1.81
N LYS A 70 -9.94 -14.08 -2.18
CA LYS A 70 -9.76 -15.51 -1.92
C LYS A 70 -9.31 -15.83 -0.49
N LEU A 71 -8.85 -14.85 0.29
CA LEU A 71 -8.34 -15.06 1.65
C LEU A 71 -9.41 -15.69 2.56
N PRO A 72 -9.05 -16.73 3.34
CA PRO A 72 -9.99 -17.37 4.27
C PRO A 72 -10.64 -16.38 5.25
N GLN A 73 -9.87 -15.42 5.76
CA GLN A 73 -10.33 -14.40 6.70
C GLN A 73 -11.40 -13.50 6.07
N VAL A 74 -11.19 -13.07 4.83
CA VAL A 74 -12.15 -12.25 4.06
C VAL A 74 -13.42 -13.04 3.80
N LYS A 75 -13.31 -14.30 3.35
CA LYS A 75 -14.47 -15.17 3.13
C LYS A 75 -15.26 -15.46 4.40
N ARG A 76 -14.58 -15.70 5.52
CA ARG A 76 -15.20 -15.93 6.83
C ARG A 76 -16.03 -14.70 7.23
N LYS A 77 -15.40 -13.51 7.20
CA LYS A 77 -16.06 -12.26 7.57
C LYS A 77 -17.23 -11.93 6.63
N ALA A 78 -17.08 -12.16 5.33
CA ALA A 78 -18.15 -11.99 4.35
C ALA A 78 -19.38 -12.84 4.67
N ARG A 79 -19.19 -14.12 4.99
CA ARG A 79 -20.28 -15.03 5.38
C ARG A 79 -20.94 -14.60 6.68
N GLU A 80 -20.15 -14.21 7.67
CA GLU A 80 -20.64 -13.72 8.96
C GLU A 80 -21.55 -12.50 8.78
N ILE A 81 -21.11 -11.49 8.04
CA ILE A 81 -21.89 -10.28 7.76
C ILE A 81 -23.16 -10.59 6.96
N GLU A 82 -23.05 -11.43 5.93
CA GLU A 82 -24.21 -11.85 5.14
C GLU A 82 -25.25 -12.59 6.01
N GLN A 83 -24.80 -13.46 6.90
CA GLN A 83 -25.69 -14.19 7.81
C GLN A 83 -26.35 -13.26 8.83
N LEU A 84 -25.58 -12.41 9.51
CA LEU A 84 -26.08 -11.49 10.54
C LEU A 84 -27.04 -10.44 9.94
N SER A 85 -26.75 -9.97 8.73
CA SER A 85 -27.61 -9.02 8.01
C SER A 85 -28.79 -9.67 7.30
N LYS A 86 -28.90 -11.00 7.31
CA LYS A 86 -29.90 -11.77 6.53
C LYS A 86 -29.85 -11.44 5.03
N GLY A 87 -28.64 -11.28 4.50
CA GLY A 87 -28.37 -10.97 3.08
C GLY A 87 -28.55 -9.51 2.69
N LYS A 88 -28.88 -8.62 3.63
CA LYS A 88 -29.03 -7.17 3.34
C LYS A 88 -27.69 -6.48 3.06
N ILE A 89 -26.62 -6.98 3.67
CA ILE A 89 -25.26 -6.46 3.52
C ILE A 89 -24.44 -7.52 2.82
N ARG A 90 -23.70 -7.12 1.79
CA ARG A 90 -22.77 -7.99 1.08
C ARG A 90 -21.36 -7.41 1.19
N VAL A 91 -20.39 -8.29 1.37
CA VAL A 91 -18.98 -7.87 1.37
C VAL A 91 -18.44 -7.86 -0.05
N ALA A 92 -17.76 -6.78 -0.41
CA ALA A 92 -17.10 -6.62 -1.70
C ALA A 92 -15.59 -6.36 -1.53
N THR A 93 -14.81 -6.66 -2.56
CA THR A 93 -13.37 -6.37 -2.64
C THR A 93 -13.12 -5.50 -3.86
N MET A 94 -12.41 -4.38 -3.72
CA MET A 94 -12.20 -3.40 -4.78
C MET A 94 -10.81 -2.75 -4.71
N ILE A 95 -10.33 -2.27 -5.86
CA ILE A 95 -9.13 -1.44 -5.93
C ILE A 95 -9.43 -0.06 -5.31
N ASP A 96 -8.50 0.42 -4.49
CA ASP A 96 -8.47 1.79 -4.00
C ASP A 96 -7.40 2.61 -4.75
N SER A 97 -6.22 2.02 -4.97
CA SER A 97 -5.15 2.67 -5.74
C SER A 97 -4.30 1.66 -6.52
N SER A 98 -3.77 2.10 -7.65
CA SER A 98 -2.85 1.32 -8.49
C SER A 98 -1.38 1.63 -8.14
N PRO A 99 -0.42 0.72 -8.45
CA PRO A 99 0.99 0.91 -8.13
C PRO A 99 1.61 2.14 -8.79
N THR A 100 2.49 2.82 -8.07
CA THR A 100 3.41 3.84 -8.60
C THR A 100 4.87 3.45 -8.31
N PRO A 101 5.88 4.14 -8.87
CA PRO A 101 7.27 3.88 -8.52
C PRO A 101 7.57 4.02 -7.01
N GLU A 102 6.90 4.95 -6.32
CA GLU A 102 7.05 5.22 -4.89
C GLU A 102 6.22 4.26 -4.03
N ALA A 103 5.11 3.77 -4.57
CA ALA A 103 4.20 2.83 -3.93
C ALA A 103 3.98 1.61 -4.85
N PRO A 104 4.93 0.66 -4.91
CA PRO A 104 4.89 -0.47 -5.84
C PRO A 104 3.92 -1.58 -5.39
N TYR A 105 2.67 -1.22 -5.10
CA TYR A 105 1.61 -2.12 -4.66
C TYR A 105 0.23 -1.58 -5.04
N TYR A 106 -0.72 -2.48 -5.25
CA TYR A 106 -2.13 -2.11 -5.27
C TYR A 106 -2.62 -1.91 -3.85
N THR A 107 -3.42 -0.87 -3.61
CA THR A 107 -4.23 -0.78 -2.39
C THR A 107 -5.58 -1.40 -2.68
N VAL A 108 -6.00 -2.36 -1.87
CA VAL A 108 -7.25 -3.11 -2.04
C VAL A 108 -8.08 -2.98 -0.77
N ARG A 109 -9.33 -2.57 -0.92
CA ARG A 109 -10.28 -2.47 0.19
C ARG A 109 -11.25 -3.64 0.16
N VAL A 110 -11.55 -4.16 1.35
CA VAL A 110 -12.68 -5.05 1.60
C VAL A 110 -13.73 -4.24 2.36
N VAL A 111 -14.96 -4.22 1.87
CA VAL A 111 -16.01 -3.32 2.36
C VAL A 111 -17.32 -4.03 2.63
N GLU A 112 -18.11 -3.50 3.56
CA GLU A 112 -19.55 -3.74 3.65
C GLU A 112 -20.25 -2.84 2.63
N ASN A 113 -20.96 -3.45 1.69
CA ASN A 113 -21.75 -2.73 0.71
C ASN A 113 -23.20 -2.69 1.21
N HIS A 114 -23.55 -1.57 1.84
CA HIS A 114 -24.92 -1.28 2.25
C HIS A 114 -25.69 -0.63 1.08
N VAL A 115 -26.97 -0.36 1.30
CA VAL A 115 -27.83 0.26 0.27
C VAL A 115 -27.47 1.73 0.04
N ASP A 116 -27.00 2.42 1.07
CA ASP A 116 -26.81 3.87 1.11
C ASP A 116 -25.38 4.31 1.46
N HIS A 117 -24.53 3.40 1.93
CA HIS A 117 -23.15 3.69 2.28
C HIS A 117 -22.23 2.47 2.13
N VAL A 118 -20.93 2.70 2.26
CA VAL A 118 -19.89 1.68 2.17
C VAL A 118 -18.96 1.84 3.36
N ASP A 119 -18.78 0.77 4.13
CA ASP A 119 -17.86 0.76 5.27
C ASP A 119 -16.64 -0.11 4.99
N ILE A 120 -15.45 0.38 5.32
CA ILE A 120 -14.21 -0.36 5.12
C ILE A 120 -14.04 -1.35 6.27
N ILE A 121 -13.93 -2.63 5.94
CA ILE A 121 -13.63 -3.71 6.89
C ILE A 121 -12.13 -3.87 7.01
N TYR A 122 -11.44 -4.01 5.88
CA TYR A 122 -10.00 -4.25 5.82
C TYR A 122 -9.36 -3.45 4.69
N LEU A 123 -8.10 -3.08 4.90
CA LEU A 123 -7.25 -2.43 3.91
C LEU A 123 -6.01 -3.28 3.68
N PHE A 124 -5.77 -3.67 2.44
CA PHE A 124 -4.64 -4.50 2.03
C PHE A 124 -3.73 -3.76 1.07
N ARG A 125 -2.46 -4.17 1.06
CA ARG A 125 -1.52 -3.91 -0.02
C ARG A 125 -1.21 -5.22 -0.72
N VAL A 126 -1.30 -5.25 -2.04
CA VAL A 126 -0.83 -6.35 -2.88
C VAL A 126 0.43 -5.89 -3.60
N LEU A 127 1.57 -6.38 -3.15
CA LEU A 127 2.89 -6.00 -3.64
C LEU A 127 3.05 -6.40 -5.11
N ASN A 128 3.48 -5.46 -5.95
CA ASN A 128 3.72 -5.69 -7.37
C ASN A 128 5.25 -5.77 -7.60
N PRO A 129 5.77 -6.82 -8.27
CA PRO A 129 5.08 -7.92 -8.96
C PRO A 129 4.95 -9.22 -8.16
N SER A 130 5.34 -9.26 -6.89
CA SER A 130 5.42 -10.51 -6.13
C SER A 130 4.07 -11.13 -5.76
N GLY A 131 3.02 -10.31 -5.65
CA GLY A 131 1.71 -10.74 -5.15
C GLY A 131 1.67 -10.96 -3.64
N GLY A 132 2.76 -10.61 -2.94
CA GLY A 132 2.77 -10.61 -1.49
C GLY A 132 1.67 -9.70 -0.95
N ILE A 133 0.99 -10.13 0.10
CA ILE A 133 -0.11 -9.36 0.69
C ILE A 133 0.32 -8.87 2.06
N GLN A 134 0.08 -7.58 2.30
CA GLN A 134 0.12 -6.97 3.61
C GLN A 134 -1.27 -6.44 3.96
N VAL A 135 -1.55 -6.37 5.25
CA VAL A 135 -2.83 -5.86 5.77
C VAL A 135 -2.54 -4.78 6.79
N TYR A 136 -3.32 -3.72 6.75
CA TYR A 136 -3.26 -2.66 7.74
C TYR A 136 -3.89 -3.15 9.05
N ASP A 137 -3.07 -3.24 10.10
CA ASP A 137 -3.50 -3.56 11.44
C ASP A 137 -3.80 -2.27 12.20
N ILE A 138 -5.08 -1.99 12.40
CA ILE A 138 -5.56 -0.79 13.08
C ILE A 138 -5.10 -0.69 14.55
N LEU A 139 -4.75 -1.81 15.19
CA LEU A 139 -4.30 -1.80 16.59
C LEU A 139 -2.82 -1.42 16.70
N LYS A 140 -2.05 -1.72 15.66
CA LYS A 140 -0.61 -1.41 15.58
C LYS A 140 -0.29 -0.17 14.77
N ASP A 141 -1.29 0.36 14.05
CA ASP A 141 -1.14 1.46 13.10
C ASP A 141 -0.05 1.21 12.05
N GLU A 142 0.02 -0.03 11.55
CA GLU A 142 1.04 -0.41 10.58
C GLU A 142 0.54 -1.50 9.61
N TYR A 143 1.25 -1.68 8.49
CA TYR A 143 1.02 -2.81 7.60
C TYR A 143 1.84 -4.01 8.03
N ILE A 144 1.18 -5.12 8.31
CA ILE A 144 1.80 -6.39 8.70
C ILE A 144 1.62 -7.46 7.61
N SER A 145 2.46 -8.50 7.66
CA SER A 145 2.29 -9.67 6.78
C SER A 145 1.01 -10.45 7.11
N LEU A 146 0.41 -11.11 6.13
CA LEU A 146 -0.74 -12.00 6.35
C LEU A 146 -0.48 -13.11 7.37
N GLU A 147 0.76 -13.62 7.44
CA GLU A 147 1.15 -14.68 8.39
C GLU A 147 1.05 -14.21 9.84
N THR A 148 1.32 -12.93 10.08
CA THR A 148 1.25 -12.31 11.41
C THR A 148 -0.18 -11.90 11.75
N TRP A 149 -1.03 -11.71 10.73
CA TRP A 149 -2.37 -11.19 10.89
C TRP A 149 -3.33 -12.22 11.48
N LYS A 150 -3.82 -11.92 12.69
CA LYS A 150 -4.83 -12.71 13.40
C LYS A 150 -6.07 -11.86 13.60
N PRO A 151 -6.94 -11.71 12.58
CA PRO A 151 -8.15 -10.94 12.74
C PRO A 151 -9.11 -11.65 13.69
N ASN A 152 -9.76 -10.87 14.53
CA ASN A 152 -10.79 -11.33 15.47
C ASN A 152 -12.00 -11.98 14.76
#